data_AF-A0A7J8P8Q5-F1
#
_entry.id   AF-A0A7J8P8Q5-F1
#
_cell.length_a   1.000
_cell.length_b   1.000
_cell.length_c   1.000
_cell.angle_alpha   90.00
_cell.angle_beta   90.00
_cell.angle_gamma   90.00
#
_symmetry.space_group_name_H-M   'P 1'
#
loop_
_entity.id
_entity.type
_entity.pdbx_description
1 polymer ?
#
loop_
_entity_poly.entity_id
_entity_poly.type
_entity_poly.pdbx_seq_one_letter_code
_entity_poly.pdbx_strand_id
1 'polypeptide(L)'
;MTAGAAPPPAVLFAMSRKGFRVTHTYGLSETYGPSTICAWKPEWDSLPPDTQARLNARQGVRYTTLECLDVISTKTGEPVPADGKSMGEIVMRGNVVMKGYLKNPKANEETFANGWFHSGDLGVKHQDGYIEIKDRSKDIIISGGENISSVEVENSLYLHPAVLEASVVARADEQWGESPCAFVTLKPEVNKSDEQWLAEDIMKFCKSKMPAYWVPKSVVFGPLPKTATGKIQKHVLRGKAQQLGPVKVSKL
;
A
#
# COMPACT_ATOMS: atom_id res chain seq x y z
N MET A 1 -4.78 18.42 -2.18
CA MET A 1 -3.69 17.58 -1.61
C MET A 1 -4.32 16.33 -1.00
N THR A 2 -3.62 15.20 -0.99
CA THR A 2 -4.03 13.96 -0.31
C THR A 2 -2.84 13.37 0.46
N ALA A 3 -3.11 12.74 1.61
CA ALA A 3 -2.09 12.19 2.52
C ALA A 3 -2.64 11.03 3.38
N GLY A 4 -1.76 10.38 4.15
CA GLY A 4 -2.10 9.40 5.20
C GLY A 4 -2.27 7.96 4.72
N ALA A 5 -2.70 7.76 3.48
CA ALA A 5 -2.64 6.50 2.74
C ALA A 5 -2.26 6.79 1.28
N ALA A 6 -1.52 5.87 0.65
CA ALA A 6 -1.24 5.99 -0.78
C ALA A 6 -2.57 5.92 -1.55
N PRO A 7 -2.91 6.96 -2.34
CA PRO A 7 -4.16 6.95 -3.10
C PRO A 7 -4.04 5.91 -4.23
N PRO A 8 -5.03 5.03 -4.45
CA PRO A 8 -5.01 4.14 -5.59
C PRO A 8 -4.90 4.95 -6.89
N PRO A 9 -4.04 4.56 -7.86
CA PRO A 9 -3.92 5.27 -9.14
C PRO A 9 -5.26 5.43 -9.86
N ALA A 10 -6.14 4.43 -9.75
CA ALA A 10 -7.50 4.49 -10.31
C ALA A 10 -8.34 5.65 -9.76
N VAL A 11 -8.19 5.97 -8.46
CA VAL A 11 -8.88 7.10 -7.81
C VAL A 11 -8.29 8.42 -8.31
N LEU A 12 -6.96 8.55 -8.39
CA LEU A 12 -6.31 9.74 -8.94
C LEU A 12 -6.71 10.00 -10.39
N PHE A 13 -6.79 8.96 -11.22
CA PHE A 13 -7.28 9.03 -12.60
C PHE A 13 -8.74 9.49 -12.66
N ALA A 14 -9.61 8.92 -11.83
CA ALA A 14 -11.02 9.33 -11.79
C ALA A 14 -11.17 10.81 -11.36
N MET A 15 -10.35 11.28 -10.43
CA MET A 15 -10.33 12.68 -9.98
C MET A 15 -9.79 13.62 -11.06
N SER A 16 -8.74 13.24 -11.79
CA SER A 16 -8.19 14.06 -12.87
C SER A 16 -9.19 14.25 -14.02
N ARG A 17 -9.97 13.20 -14.36
CA ARG A 17 -11.08 13.29 -15.32
C ARG A 17 -12.18 14.27 -14.91
N LYS A 18 -12.30 14.59 -13.63
CA LYS A 18 -13.22 15.62 -13.10
C LYS A 18 -12.58 17.00 -12.99
N GLY A 19 -11.35 17.18 -13.50
CA GLY A 19 -10.64 18.45 -13.49
C GLY A 19 -9.84 18.74 -12.21
N PHE A 20 -9.76 17.77 -11.27
CA PHE A 20 -8.97 17.97 -10.05
C PHE A 20 -7.48 17.68 -10.28
N ARG A 21 -6.62 18.59 -9.82
CA ARG A 21 -5.17 18.36 -9.68
C ARG A 21 -4.85 18.04 -8.23
N VAL A 22 -4.60 16.77 -7.95
CA VAL A 22 -4.34 16.28 -6.59
C VAL A 22 -2.84 16.09 -6.39
N THR A 23 -2.23 16.85 -5.49
CA THR A 23 -0.86 16.60 -5.02
C THR A 23 -0.87 15.55 -3.91
N HIS A 24 -0.10 14.48 -4.07
CA HIS A 24 0.11 13.47 -3.04
C HIS A 24 1.30 13.85 -2.15
N THR A 25 1.13 13.70 -0.85
CA THR A 25 2.18 13.89 0.15
C THR A 25 2.23 12.71 1.09
N TYR A 26 3.43 12.40 1.58
CA TYR A 26 3.63 11.32 2.53
C TYR A 26 4.42 11.79 3.74
N GLY A 27 4.10 11.18 4.88
CA GLY A 27 4.72 11.42 6.17
C GLY A 27 4.02 10.58 7.23
N LEU A 28 4.68 10.48 8.36
CA LEU A 28 4.18 9.82 9.56
C LEU A 28 4.05 10.83 10.70
N SER A 29 3.30 10.46 11.73
CA SER A 29 3.17 11.27 12.95
C SER A 29 4.54 11.58 13.55
N GLU A 30 5.43 10.59 13.49
CA GLU A 30 6.81 10.59 13.97
C GLU A 30 7.72 11.53 13.18
N THR A 31 7.30 12.03 12.02
CA THR A 31 8.10 12.88 11.13
C THR A 31 7.53 14.28 10.94
N TYR A 32 6.48 14.64 11.71
CA TYR A 32 5.77 15.92 11.59
C TYR A 32 5.48 16.30 10.13
N GLY A 33 4.93 15.34 9.38
CA GLY A 33 4.88 15.39 7.92
C GLY A 33 4.21 16.65 7.33
N PRO A 34 4.37 16.89 6.02
CA PRO A 34 4.85 15.93 5.02
C PRO A 34 6.38 15.79 4.98
N SER A 35 6.84 14.54 4.90
CA SER A 35 8.24 14.15 4.69
C SER A 35 8.61 14.18 3.21
N THR A 36 7.64 13.88 2.34
CA THR A 36 7.79 13.90 0.88
C THR A 36 6.59 14.48 0.18
N ILE A 37 6.82 14.94 -1.05
CA ILE A 37 5.79 15.46 -1.96
C ILE A 37 5.98 14.84 -3.35
N CYS A 38 4.88 14.38 -3.94
CA CYS A 38 4.83 14.04 -5.35
C CYS A 38 4.76 15.34 -6.16
N ALA A 39 5.93 15.94 -6.39
CA ALA A 39 6.03 17.12 -7.24
C ALA A 39 5.63 16.73 -8.67
N TRP A 40 4.73 17.50 -9.27
CA TRP A 40 4.37 17.26 -10.66
C TRP A 40 5.53 17.69 -11.56
N LYS A 41 5.87 16.86 -12.54
CA LYS A 41 6.88 17.22 -13.54
C LYS A 41 6.22 17.62 -14.86
N PRO A 42 6.62 18.74 -15.51
CA PRO A 42 6.01 19.19 -16.76
C PRO A 42 5.99 18.13 -17.87
N GLU A 43 7.01 17.26 -17.94
CA GLU A 43 7.05 16.18 -18.93
C GLU A 43 5.88 15.20 -18.80
N TRP A 44 5.27 15.08 -17.61
CA TRP A 44 4.11 14.22 -17.38
C TRP A 44 2.86 14.72 -18.07
N ASP A 45 2.76 16.02 -18.39
CA ASP A 45 1.59 16.59 -19.09
C ASP A 45 1.39 15.94 -20.48
N SER A 46 2.45 15.39 -21.07
CA SER A 46 2.43 14.71 -22.36
C SER A 46 2.07 13.21 -22.27
N LEU A 47 2.07 12.64 -21.07
CA LEU A 47 1.85 11.20 -20.87
C LEU A 47 0.36 10.83 -20.86
N PRO A 48 0.02 9.57 -21.19
CA PRO A 48 -1.34 9.06 -21.05
C PRO A 48 -1.88 9.27 -19.61
N PRO A 49 -3.16 9.64 -19.42
CA PRO A 49 -3.65 10.00 -18.09
C PRO A 49 -3.60 8.87 -17.05
N ASP A 50 -3.64 7.61 -17.48
CA ASP A 50 -3.42 6.45 -16.60
C ASP A 50 -1.97 6.39 -16.10
N THR A 51 -1.01 6.76 -16.96
CA THR A 51 0.42 6.81 -16.62
C THR A 51 0.68 7.98 -15.68
N GLN A 52 0.10 9.14 -15.97
CA GLN A 52 0.12 10.30 -15.07
C GLN A 52 -0.40 9.93 -13.67
N ALA A 53 -1.52 9.24 -13.59
CA ALA A 53 -2.11 8.84 -12.31
C ALA A 53 -1.22 7.88 -11.51
N ARG A 54 -0.55 6.93 -12.19
CA ARG A 54 0.45 6.04 -11.55
C ARG A 54 1.65 6.81 -11.02
N LEU A 55 2.19 7.73 -11.82
CA LEU A 55 3.33 8.57 -11.41
C LEU A 55 2.96 9.47 -10.22
N ASN A 56 1.76 10.08 -10.27
CA ASN A 56 1.26 10.95 -9.21
C ASN A 56 0.89 10.21 -7.91
N ALA A 57 0.71 8.89 -7.95
CA ALA A 57 0.47 8.06 -6.77
C ALA A 57 1.74 7.80 -5.94
N ARG A 58 2.93 8.04 -6.50
CA ARG A 58 4.20 7.90 -5.77
C ARG A 58 4.30 8.87 -4.61
N GLN A 59 5.14 8.54 -3.63
CA GLN A 59 5.41 9.41 -2.47
C GLN A 59 6.27 10.61 -2.87
N GLY A 60 7.03 10.46 -3.95
CA GLY A 60 7.71 11.56 -4.60
C GLY A 60 9.08 11.83 -4.03
N VAL A 61 9.44 13.11 -3.93
CA VAL A 61 10.77 13.56 -3.52
C VAL A 61 10.75 14.10 -2.09
N ARG A 62 11.93 14.10 -1.46
CA ARG A 62 12.16 14.67 -0.13
C ARG A 62 11.63 16.10 -0.06
N TYR A 63 10.81 16.37 0.95
CA TYR A 63 10.33 17.71 1.23
C TYR A 63 11.47 18.55 1.83
N THR A 64 11.53 19.84 1.53
CA THR A 64 12.69 20.70 1.84
C THR A 64 13.04 20.75 3.34
N THR A 65 12.08 20.52 4.22
CA THR A 65 12.28 20.53 5.68
C THR A 65 12.82 19.22 6.24
N LEU A 66 12.82 18.12 5.49
CA LEU A 66 13.42 16.86 5.91
C LEU A 66 14.87 16.83 5.45
N GLU A 67 15.84 16.58 6.33
CA GLU A 67 17.28 16.64 5.99
C GLU A 67 17.72 15.48 5.07
N CYS A 68 17.36 14.25 5.41
CA CYS A 68 17.74 13.05 4.66
C CYS A 68 16.56 12.09 4.49
N LEU A 69 16.51 11.44 3.34
CA LEU A 69 15.54 10.42 2.95
C LEU A 69 16.27 9.41 2.08
N ASP A 70 16.14 8.12 2.36
CA ASP A 70 16.61 7.06 1.47
C ASP A 70 15.74 5.80 1.58
N VAL A 71 16.03 4.82 0.73
CA VAL A 71 15.50 3.47 0.80
C VAL A 71 16.67 2.52 1.04
N ILE A 72 16.68 1.83 2.18
CA ILE A 72 17.78 0.94 2.57
C ILE A 72 17.35 -0.53 2.57
N SER A 73 18.24 -1.43 2.15
CA SER A 73 17.95 -2.85 2.19
C SER A 73 17.78 -3.32 3.63
N THR A 74 16.67 -4.01 3.91
CA THR A 74 16.43 -4.63 5.23
C THR A 74 17.38 -5.78 5.54
N LYS A 75 18.16 -6.25 4.55
CA LYS A 75 19.16 -7.32 4.74
C LYS A 75 20.56 -6.78 5.00
N THR A 76 20.98 -5.74 4.27
CA THR A 76 22.36 -5.22 4.35
C THR A 76 22.48 -3.91 5.12
N GLY A 77 21.39 -3.17 5.31
CA GLY A 77 21.42 -1.82 5.89
C GLY A 77 21.91 -0.73 4.93
N GLU A 78 22.27 -1.09 3.70
CA GLU A 78 22.82 -0.17 2.70
C GLU A 78 21.74 0.38 1.76
N PRO A 79 21.94 1.58 1.16
CA PRO A 79 21.03 2.13 0.16
C PRO A 79 20.80 1.19 -1.02
N VAL A 80 19.55 1.05 -1.45
CA VAL A 80 19.20 0.32 -2.66
C VAL A 80 19.47 1.16 -3.91
N PRO A 81 19.78 0.54 -5.08
CA PRO A 81 19.92 1.27 -6.33
C PRO A 81 18.60 1.93 -6.75
N ALA A 82 18.71 3.03 -7.50
CA ALA A 82 17.58 3.80 -8.03
C ALA A 82 16.99 3.16 -9.31
N ASP A 83 16.63 1.88 -9.27
CA ASP A 83 16.18 1.10 -10.44
C ASP A 83 14.65 0.92 -10.53
N GLY A 84 13.90 1.42 -9.53
CA GLY A 84 12.46 1.25 -9.41
C GLY A 84 12.01 -0.19 -9.10
N LYS A 85 12.94 -1.08 -8.72
CA LYS A 85 12.71 -2.52 -8.53
C LYS A 85 13.27 -3.06 -7.22
N SER A 86 14.48 -2.65 -6.85
CA SER A 86 15.16 -3.07 -5.64
C SER A 86 14.44 -2.52 -4.41
N MET A 87 13.85 -3.43 -3.64
CA MET A 87 13.03 -3.08 -2.49
C MET A 87 13.87 -2.90 -1.23
N GLY A 88 13.53 -1.89 -0.45
CA GLY A 88 14.08 -1.64 0.88
C GLY A 88 13.06 -0.96 1.78
N GLU A 89 13.47 -0.61 2.98
CA GLU A 89 12.71 0.23 3.90
C GLU A 89 13.01 1.70 3.65
N ILE A 90 11.97 2.54 3.64
CA ILE A 90 12.12 3.99 3.60
C ILE A 90 12.59 4.48 4.97
N VAL A 91 13.70 5.21 4.98
CA VAL A 91 14.28 5.78 6.19
C VAL A 91 14.42 7.29 6.09
N MET A 92 14.28 7.96 7.24
CA MET A 92 14.34 9.42 7.34
C MET A 92 15.34 9.84 8.41
N ARG A 93 15.95 11.01 8.24
CA ARG A 93 16.75 11.66 9.29
C ARG A 93 16.60 13.17 9.17
N GLY A 94 16.57 13.86 10.29
CA GLY A 94 16.56 15.32 10.33
C GLY A 94 15.72 15.90 11.46
N ASN A 95 15.65 17.22 11.51
CA ASN A 95 14.99 18.01 12.55
C ASN A 95 13.47 17.79 12.67
N VAL A 96 12.82 17.29 11.62
CA VAL A 96 11.37 17.00 11.63
C VAL A 96 11.03 15.64 12.23
N VAL A 97 12.03 14.78 12.47
CA VAL A 97 11.85 13.50 13.13
C VAL A 97 11.67 13.71 14.63
N MET A 98 10.69 13.02 15.22
CA MET A 98 10.38 13.07 16.64
C MET A 98 11.58 12.65 17.50
N LYS A 99 11.54 13.01 18.79
CA LYS A 99 12.58 12.62 19.76
C LYS A 99 12.54 11.14 20.17
N GLY A 100 11.42 10.47 19.93
CA GLY A 100 11.19 9.10 20.37
C GLY A 100 9.82 8.90 21.03
N TYR A 101 9.44 7.64 21.16
CA TYR A 101 8.26 7.19 21.88
C TYR A 101 8.46 7.34 23.39
N LEU A 102 7.47 7.95 24.05
CA LEU A 102 7.47 8.18 25.49
C LEU A 102 7.51 6.85 26.26
N LYS A 103 8.49 6.70 27.15
CA LYS A 103 8.65 5.53 28.05
C LYS A 103 8.71 4.17 27.32
N ASN A 104 9.18 4.15 26.07
CA ASN A 104 9.32 2.91 25.29
C ASN A 104 10.73 2.79 24.71
N PRO A 105 11.75 2.50 25.55
CA PRO A 105 13.14 2.43 25.12
C PRO A 105 13.37 1.37 24.04
N LYS A 106 12.70 0.21 24.12
CA LYS A 106 12.81 -0.86 23.13
C LYS A 106 12.36 -0.41 21.74
N ALA A 107 11.17 0.21 21.64
CA ALA A 107 10.70 0.73 20.35
C ALA A 107 11.61 1.84 19.81
N ASN A 108 12.19 2.67 20.69
CA ASN A 108 13.14 3.70 20.28
C ASN A 108 14.43 3.10 19.71
N GLU A 109 14.98 2.07 20.34
CA GLU A 109 16.19 1.40 19.83
C GLU A 109 15.96 0.79 18.44
N GLU A 110 14.83 0.10 18.26
CA GLU A 110 14.45 -0.49 16.97
C GLU A 110 14.19 0.58 15.90
N THR A 111 13.50 1.66 16.27
CA THR A 111 13.06 2.71 15.32
C THR A 111 14.19 3.67 14.92
N PHE A 112 15.16 3.91 15.80
CA PHE A 112 16.25 4.87 15.58
C PHE A 112 17.61 4.19 15.29
N ALA A 113 17.58 2.96 14.79
CA ALA A 113 18.78 2.19 14.49
C ALA A 113 19.66 2.88 13.43
N ASN A 114 20.98 2.73 13.58
CA ASN A 114 21.99 3.21 12.61
C ASN A 114 21.87 4.71 12.26
N GLY A 115 21.35 5.52 13.18
CA GLY A 115 21.18 6.97 12.98
C GLY A 115 20.04 7.35 12.04
N TRP A 116 19.18 6.40 11.68
CA TRP A 116 17.99 6.60 10.84
C TRP A 116 16.72 6.38 11.64
N PHE A 117 15.65 7.11 11.29
CA PHE A 117 14.30 6.74 11.65
C PHE A 117 13.75 5.74 10.63
N HIS A 118 13.42 4.54 11.10
CA HIS A 118 12.86 3.42 10.35
C HIS A 118 11.33 3.55 10.30
N SER A 119 10.78 3.80 9.10
CA SER A 119 9.34 4.06 8.93
C SER A 119 8.47 2.81 9.00
N GLY A 120 9.05 1.63 8.76
CA GLY A 120 8.34 0.38 8.53
C GLY A 120 7.63 0.30 7.16
N ASP A 121 7.76 1.32 6.31
CA ASP A 121 7.22 1.33 4.96
C ASP A 121 8.26 0.80 3.97
N LEU A 122 7.90 -0.23 3.21
CA LEU A 122 8.73 -0.81 2.17
C LEU A 122 8.50 -0.08 0.85
N GLY A 123 9.56 0.24 0.14
CA GLY A 123 9.49 0.97 -1.11
C GLY A 123 10.67 0.74 -2.04
N VAL A 124 10.61 1.40 -3.18
CA VAL A 124 11.65 1.43 -4.19
C VAL A 124 12.03 2.88 -4.49
N LYS A 125 13.25 3.08 -4.99
CA LYS A 125 13.75 4.37 -5.46
C LYS A 125 13.84 4.34 -6.98
N HIS A 126 13.25 5.34 -7.64
CA HIS A 126 13.29 5.49 -9.10
C HIS A 126 14.48 6.34 -9.52
N GLN A 127 14.93 6.17 -10.78
CA GLN A 127 16.07 6.90 -11.36
C GLN A 127 15.94 8.41 -11.27
N ASP A 128 14.71 8.90 -11.21
CA ASP A 128 14.35 10.30 -11.19
C ASP A 128 14.26 10.88 -9.76
N GLY A 129 14.71 10.10 -8.76
CA GLY A 129 14.76 10.45 -7.34
C GLY A 129 13.46 10.21 -6.57
N TYR A 130 12.41 9.70 -7.23
CA TYR A 130 11.11 9.52 -6.60
C TYR A 130 11.11 8.22 -5.80
N ILE A 131 10.56 8.26 -4.60
CA ILE A 131 10.26 7.05 -3.83
C ILE A 131 8.81 6.60 -4.10
N GLU A 132 8.63 5.29 -4.14
CA GLU A 132 7.34 4.63 -4.29
C GLU A 132 7.19 3.56 -3.23
N ILE A 133 6.22 3.73 -2.34
CA ILE A 133 5.82 2.74 -1.35
C ILE A 133 5.18 1.56 -2.07
N LYS A 134 5.68 0.37 -1.75
CA LYS A 134 5.17 -0.90 -2.23
C LYS A 134 4.30 -1.60 -1.22
N ASP A 135 4.60 -1.51 0.08
CA ASP A 135 3.72 -1.95 1.16
C ASP A 135 4.25 -1.47 2.51
N ARG A 136 3.62 -1.89 3.60
CA ARG A 136 4.24 -1.89 4.93
C ARG A 136 4.82 -3.25 5.25
N SER A 137 5.94 -3.26 5.96
CA SER A 137 6.65 -4.50 6.33
C SER A 137 5.74 -5.54 7.00
N LYS A 138 4.83 -5.09 7.87
CA LYS A 138 3.87 -5.94 8.59
C LYS A 138 2.60 -6.32 7.81
N ASP A 139 2.39 -5.71 6.65
CA ASP A 139 1.22 -5.95 5.80
C ASP A 139 1.59 -6.80 4.55
N ILE A 140 2.88 -7.11 4.34
CA ILE A 140 3.34 -8.12 3.37
C ILE A 140 2.76 -9.49 3.70
N ILE A 141 2.23 -10.16 2.68
CA ILE A 141 1.64 -11.50 2.78
C ILE A 141 2.68 -12.50 2.26
N ILE A 142 3.01 -13.53 3.04
CA ILE A 142 4.01 -14.53 2.65
C ILE A 142 3.28 -15.81 2.25
N SER A 143 3.12 -16.01 0.94
CA SER A 143 2.41 -17.18 0.39
C SER A 143 3.38 -18.10 -0.33
N GLY A 144 3.58 -19.32 0.17
CA GLY A 144 4.47 -20.30 -0.46
C GLY A 144 5.94 -19.90 -0.52
N GLY A 145 6.39 -19.00 0.36
CA GLY A 145 7.74 -18.43 0.34
C GLY A 145 7.90 -17.17 -0.53
N GLU A 146 6.83 -16.75 -1.22
CA GLU A 146 6.81 -15.53 -2.04
C GLU A 146 6.16 -14.37 -1.29
N ASN A 147 6.71 -13.16 -1.45
CA ASN A 147 6.16 -11.94 -0.87
C ASN A 147 5.12 -11.32 -1.81
N ILE A 148 3.90 -11.13 -1.30
CA ILE A 148 2.80 -10.49 -2.01
C ILE A 148 2.52 -9.14 -1.35
N SER A 149 2.54 -8.07 -2.16
CA SER A 149 2.12 -6.74 -1.72
C SER A 149 0.60 -6.67 -1.64
N SER A 150 0.09 -6.43 -0.45
CA SER A 150 -1.32 -6.15 -0.21
C SER A 150 -1.80 -4.92 -0.99
N VAL A 151 -0.97 -3.89 -1.12
CA VAL A 151 -1.29 -2.64 -1.83
C VAL A 151 -1.43 -2.86 -3.34
N GLU A 152 -0.59 -3.69 -3.95
CA GLU A 152 -0.68 -4.00 -5.38
C GLU A 152 -1.93 -4.83 -5.71
N VAL A 153 -2.31 -5.76 -4.81
CA VAL A 153 -3.58 -6.49 -4.92
C VAL A 153 -4.77 -5.54 -4.75
N GLU A 154 -4.72 -4.63 -3.78
CA GLU A 154 -5.72 -3.57 -3.59
C GLU A 154 -5.88 -2.70 -4.85
N ASN A 155 -4.76 -2.21 -5.41
CA ASN A 155 -4.76 -1.41 -6.64
C ASN A 155 -5.44 -2.13 -7.80
N SER A 156 -5.22 -3.44 -7.92
CA SER A 156 -5.88 -4.27 -8.93
C SER A 156 -7.38 -4.40 -8.67
N LEU A 157 -7.79 -4.61 -7.40
CA LEU A 157 -9.21 -4.65 -7.02
C LEU A 157 -9.94 -3.33 -7.34
N TYR A 158 -9.29 -2.18 -7.15
CA TYR A 158 -9.87 -0.87 -7.49
C TYR A 158 -10.16 -0.67 -8.99
N LEU A 159 -9.60 -1.49 -9.87
CA LEU A 159 -9.92 -1.47 -11.30
C LEU A 159 -11.21 -2.25 -11.62
N HIS A 160 -11.72 -3.05 -10.70
CA HIS A 160 -12.93 -3.83 -10.91
C HIS A 160 -14.19 -2.93 -10.93
N PRO A 161 -15.10 -3.07 -11.90
CA PRO A 161 -16.29 -2.21 -11.99
C PRO A 161 -17.18 -2.22 -10.74
N ALA A 162 -17.24 -3.35 -10.02
CA ALA A 162 -18.08 -3.51 -8.84
C ALA A 162 -17.48 -2.97 -7.53
N VAL A 163 -16.16 -2.72 -7.47
CA VAL A 163 -15.45 -2.37 -6.23
C VAL A 163 -15.56 -0.87 -5.97
N LEU A 164 -16.03 -0.49 -4.79
CA LEU A 164 -15.99 0.89 -4.29
C LEU A 164 -14.74 1.11 -3.44
N GLU A 165 -14.50 0.22 -2.48
CA GLU A 165 -13.31 0.22 -1.62
C GLU A 165 -12.82 -1.21 -1.44
N ALA A 166 -11.52 -1.37 -1.34
CA ALA A 166 -10.88 -2.65 -1.09
C ALA A 166 -9.77 -2.51 -0.05
N SER A 167 -9.62 -3.54 0.78
CA SER A 167 -8.42 -3.74 1.57
C SER A 167 -8.06 -5.22 1.67
N VAL A 168 -6.78 -5.53 1.57
CA VAL A 168 -6.26 -6.89 1.53
C VAL A 168 -5.36 -7.11 2.74
N VAL A 169 -5.52 -8.28 3.36
CA VAL A 169 -4.71 -8.73 4.50
C VAL A 169 -4.36 -10.20 4.35
N ALA A 170 -3.32 -10.66 5.06
CA ALA A 170 -3.01 -12.08 5.16
C ALA A 170 -4.14 -12.84 5.88
N ARG A 171 -4.50 -13.99 5.33
CA ARG A 171 -5.31 -15.04 5.98
C ARG A 171 -4.50 -16.33 5.98
N ALA A 172 -4.57 -17.09 7.07
CA ALA A 172 -3.92 -18.39 7.14
C ALA A 172 -4.39 -19.32 6.00
N ASP A 173 -3.48 -20.12 5.46
CA ASP A 173 -3.72 -21.05 4.36
C ASP A 173 -2.99 -22.36 4.69
N GLU A 174 -3.72 -23.49 4.64
CA GLU A 174 -3.15 -24.79 5.03
C GLU A 174 -2.05 -25.28 4.08
N GLN A 175 -2.07 -24.85 2.81
CA GLN A 175 -1.11 -25.28 1.80
C GLN A 175 0.05 -24.28 1.65
N TRP A 176 -0.23 -22.99 1.79
CA TRP A 176 0.71 -21.92 1.44
C TRP A 176 1.19 -21.07 2.63
N GLY A 177 0.77 -21.42 3.85
CA GLY A 177 1.04 -20.65 5.06
C GLY A 177 0.10 -19.45 5.19
N GLU A 178 0.21 -18.50 4.26
CA GLU A 178 -0.71 -17.37 4.13
C GLU A 178 -1.25 -17.25 2.70
N SER A 179 -2.40 -16.58 2.57
CA SER A 179 -2.95 -16.16 1.28
C SER A 179 -3.64 -14.80 1.39
N PRO A 180 -3.75 -14.04 0.28
CA PRO A 180 -4.45 -12.77 0.31
C PRO A 180 -5.96 -12.95 0.52
N CYS A 181 -6.50 -12.22 1.49
CA CYS A 181 -7.92 -12.11 1.77
C CYS A 181 -8.38 -10.68 1.51
N ALA A 182 -9.27 -10.51 0.55
CA ALA A 182 -9.81 -9.23 0.13
C ALA A 182 -11.10 -8.91 0.89
N PHE A 183 -11.13 -7.79 1.60
CA PHE A 183 -12.34 -7.18 2.12
C PHE A 183 -12.79 -6.10 1.14
N VAL A 184 -14.04 -6.21 0.66
CA VAL A 184 -14.54 -5.38 -0.43
C VAL A 184 -15.84 -4.70 -0.01
N THR A 185 -15.87 -3.38 -0.12
CA THR A 185 -17.13 -2.62 -0.18
C THR A 185 -17.50 -2.44 -1.64
N LEU A 186 -18.70 -2.88 -2.00
CA LEU A 186 -19.23 -2.76 -3.36
C LEU A 186 -19.85 -1.39 -3.61
N LYS A 187 -19.90 -0.98 -4.88
CA LYS A 187 -20.63 0.23 -5.27
C LYS A 187 -22.14 0.06 -5.02
N PRO A 188 -22.87 1.15 -4.70
CA PRO A 188 -24.29 1.09 -4.38
C PRO A 188 -25.17 0.45 -5.46
N GLU A 189 -24.80 0.60 -6.73
CA GLU A 189 -25.53 0.11 -7.90
C GLU A 189 -25.31 -1.39 -8.20
N VAL A 190 -24.38 -2.05 -7.50
CA VAL A 190 -24.06 -3.47 -7.72
C VAL A 190 -25.12 -4.35 -7.08
N ASN A 191 -25.66 -5.29 -7.86
CA ASN A 191 -26.56 -6.32 -7.33
C ASN A 191 -25.79 -7.30 -6.43
N LYS A 192 -26.29 -7.49 -5.21
CA LYS A 192 -25.72 -8.36 -4.16
C LYS A 192 -26.49 -9.68 -3.99
N SER A 193 -27.42 -10.00 -4.89
CA SER A 193 -28.23 -11.22 -4.79
C SER A 193 -27.42 -12.51 -4.90
N ASP A 194 -26.26 -12.46 -5.57
CA ASP A 194 -25.34 -13.59 -5.72
C ASP A 194 -23.91 -13.16 -5.36
N GLU A 195 -23.62 -13.11 -4.07
CA GLU A 195 -22.28 -12.75 -3.57
C GLU A 195 -21.22 -13.77 -3.98
N GLN A 196 -21.59 -15.05 -4.13
CA GLN A 196 -20.65 -16.10 -4.51
C GLN A 196 -20.15 -15.88 -5.95
N TRP A 197 -21.07 -15.67 -6.89
CA TRP A 197 -20.71 -15.33 -8.27
C TRP A 197 -19.85 -14.06 -8.33
N LEU A 198 -20.20 -13.04 -7.53
CA LEU A 198 -19.46 -11.78 -7.52
C LEU A 198 -18.04 -11.93 -6.97
N ALA A 199 -17.86 -12.77 -5.94
CA ALA A 199 -16.52 -13.10 -5.43
C ALA A 199 -15.69 -13.81 -6.50
N GLU A 200 -16.28 -14.75 -7.24
CA GLU A 200 -15.63 -15.47 -8.34
C GLU A 200 -15.26 -14.55 -9.51
N ASP A 201 -16.15 -13.61 -9.87
CA ASP A 201 -15.88 -12.60 -10.89
C ASP A 201 -14.69 -11.70 -10.52
N ILE A 202 -14.65 -11.22 -9.26
CA ILE A 202 -13.53 -10.43 -8.74
C ILE A 202 -12.23 -11.23 -8.75
N MET A 203 -12.24 -12.48 -8.31
CA MET A 203 -11.05 -13.35 -8.32
C MET A 203 -10.57 -13.62 -9.75
N LYS A 204 -11.50 -13.88 -10.68
CA LYS A 204 -11.19 -14.07 -12.11
C LYS A 204 -10.61 -12.81 -12.73
N PHE A 205 -11.15 -11.63 -12.40
CA PHE A 205 -10.60 -10.36 -12.85
C PHE A 205 -9.17 -10.18 -12.35
N CYS A 206 -8.91 -10.41 -11.06
CA CYS A 206 -7.56 -10.37 -10.50
C CYS A 206 -6.62 -11.35 -11.22
N LYS A 207 -7.05 -12.59 -11.49
CA LYS A 207 -6.26 -13.60 -12.21
C LYS A 207 -5.85 -13.15 -13.63
N SER A 208 -6.60 -12.24 -14.26
CA SER A 208 -6.23 -11.65 -15.55
C SER A 208 -5.19 -10.52 -15.47
N LYS A 209 -4.90 -10.02 -14.27
CA LYS A 209 -4.05 -8.84 -14.02
C LYS A 209 -2.78 -9.14 -13.24
N MET A 210 -2.74 -10.25 -12.52
CA MET A 210 -1.61 -10.63 -11.66
C MET A 210 -1.35 -12.14 -11.73
N PRO A 211 -0.16 -12.60 -11.32
CA PRO A 211 0.13 -14.03 -11.21
C PRO A 211 -0.86 -14.75 -10.29
N ALA A 212 -1.15 -16.02 -10.59
CA ALA A 212 -2.17 -16.79 -9.86
C ALA A 212 -1.98 -16.83 -8.33
N TYR A 213 -0.73 -16.86 -7.86
CA TYR A 213 -0.41 -16.88 -6.43
C TYR A 213 -0.67 -15.54 -5.72
N TRP A 214 -0.82 -14.43 -6.45
CA TRP A 214 -1.21 -13.12 -5.89
C TRP A 214 -2.72 -12.94 -5.78
N VAL A 215 -3.50 -13.77 -6.47
CA VAL A 215 -4.96 -13.64 -6.52
C VAL A 215 -5.53 -13.90 -5.12
N PRO A 216 -6.46 -13.05 -4.63
CA PRO A 216 -7.14 -13.32 -3.38
C PRO A 216 -7.83 -14.69 -3.40
N LYS A 217 -7.65 -15.47 -2.33
CA LYS A 217 -8.33 -16.77 -2.17
C LYS A 217 -9.62 -16.66 -1.39
N SER A 218 -9.95 -15.45 -0.94
CA SER A 218 -11.15 -15.15 -0.19
C SER A 218 -11.54 -13.70 -0.47
N VAL A 219 -12.82 -13.50 -0.75
CA VAL A 219 -13.42 -12.17 -0.89
C VAL A 219 -14.54 -12.07 0.12
N VAL A 220 -14.49 -11.05 0.97
CA VAL A 220 -15.47 -10.81 2.03
C VAL A 220 -16.12 -9.46 1.78
N PHE A 221 -17.43 -9.48 1.58
CA PHE A 221 -18.17 -8.25 1.33
C PHE A 221 -18.61 -7.58 2.63
N GLY A 222 -18.54 -6.24 2.66
CA GLY A 222 -19.02 -5.45 3.78
C GLY A 222 -18.36 -4.08 3.88
N PRO A 223 -18.82 -3.23 4.81
CA PRO A 223 -18.17 -1.95 5.08
C PRO A 223 -16.79 -2.15 5.69
N LEU A 224 -15.81 -1.36 5.22
CA LEU A 224 -14.47 -1.37 5.79
C LEU A 224 -14.42 -0.51 7.08
N PRO A 225 -13.80 -1.01 8.17
CA PRO A 225 -13.64 -0.24 9.40
C PRO A 225 -12.67 0.91 9.15
N LYS A 226 -13.03 2.12 9.57
CA LYS A 226 -12.24 3.34 9.35
C LYS A 226 -12.01 4.12 10.64
N THR A 227 -10.88 4.82 10.71
CA THR A 227 -10.62 5.83 11.75
C THR A 227 -11.53 7.05 11.56
N ALA A 228 -11.54 7.96 12.53
CA ALA A 228 -12.21 9.26 12.41
C ALA A 228 -11.73 10.09 11.20
N THR A 229 -10.50 9.84 10.73
CA THR A 229 -9.91 10.48 9.54
C THR A 229 -10.16 9.71 8.24
N GLY A 230 -10.96 8.64 8.27
CA GLY A 230 -11.33 7.85 7.09
C GLY A 230 -10.31 6.77 6.70
N LYS A 231 -9.23 6.56 7.46
CA LYS A 231 -8.21 5.54 7.16
C LYS A 231 -8.70 4.14 7.50
N ILE A 232 -8.57 3.19 6.57
CA ILE A 232 -8.95 1.79 6.80
C ILE A 232 -8.10 1.17 7.91
N GLN A 233 -8.76 0.52 8.86
CA GLN A 233 -8.13 -0.13 10.01
C GLN A 233 -7.76 -1.59 9.67
N LYS A 234 -6.67 -1.80 8.89
CA LYS A 234 -6.18 -3.15 8.51
C LYS A 234 -6.01 -4.13 9.68
N HIS A 235 -5.68 -3.64 10.88
CA HIS A 235 -5.56 -4.50 12.07
C HIS A 235 -6.89 -5.14 12.50
N VAL A 236 -8.02 -4.45 12.36
CA VAL A 236 -9.35 -5.03 12.60
C VAL A 236 -9.66 -6.08 11.53
N LEU A 237 -9.30 -5.81 10.27
CA LEU A 237 -9.49 -6.76 9.17
C LEU A 237 -8.65 -8.03 9.34
N ARG A 238 -7.41 -7.91 9.84
CA ARG A 238 -6.58 -9.08 10.21
C ARG A 238 -7.26 -9.93 11.29
N GLY A 239 -7.83 -9.30 12.33
CA GLY A 239 -8.63 -10.01 13.33
C GLY A 239 -9.83 -10.74 12.74
N LYS A 240 -10.55 -10.10 11.80
CA LYS A 240 -11.64 -10.77 11.06
C LYS A 240 -11.13 -11.93 10.21
N ALA A 241 -10.01 -11.78 9.50
CA ALA A 241 -9.41 -12.84 8.69
C ALA A 241 -9.01 -14.06 9.53
N GLN A 242 -8.51 -13.86 10.75
CA GLN A 242 -8.23 -14.94 11.70
C GLN A 242 -9.49 -15.70 12.11
N GLN A 243 -10.60 -14.99 12.35
CA GLN A 243 -11.89 -15.61 12.72
C GLN A 243 -12.50 -16.47 11.60
N LEU A 244 -12.16 -16.19 10.34
CA LEU A 244 -12.57 -17.03 9.21
C LEU A 244 -11.87 -18.41 9.20
N GLY A 245 -10.82 -18.59 10.00
CA GLY A 245 -9.99 -19.79 10.00
C GLY A 245 -9.16 -19.94 8.71
N PRO A 246 -8.35 -21.01 8.61
CA PRO A 246 -7.48 -21.20 7.46
C PRO A 246 -8.26 -21.58 6.19
N VAL A 247 -7.73 -21.20 5.04
CA VAL A 247 -8.24 -21.67 3.74
C VAL A 247 -7.86 -23.14 3.57
N LYS A 248 -8.87 -24.03 3.48
CA LYS A 248 -8.69 -25.49 3.42
C LYS A 248 -8.43 -26.04 2.01
N VAL A 249 -8.95 -25.38 0.98
CA VAL A 249 -8.87 -25.86 -0.42
C VAL A 249 -8.42 -24.70 -1.28
N SER A 250 -7.11 -24.59 -1.48
CA SER A 250 -6.55 -23.62 -2.41
C SER A 250 -6.52 -24.22 -3.82
N LYS A 251 -7.60 -24.07 -4.60
CA LYS A 251 -7.52 -24.34 -6.05
C LYS A 251 -6.77 -23.18 -6.72
N LEU A 252 -5.69 -23.49 -7.44
CA LEU A 252 -4.93 -22.55 -8.27
C LEU A 252 -5.76 -22.04 -9.47
#